data_AF-A0A183NZY2-F1
#
_entry.id   AF-A0A183NZY2-F1
#
_cell.length_a   1.000
_cell.length_b   1.000
_cell.length_c   1.000
_cell.angle_alpha   90.00
_cell.angle_beta   90.00
_cell.angle_gamma   90.00
#
_symmetry.space_group_name_H-M   'P 1'
#
loop_
_entity.id
_entity.type
_entity.pdbx_description
1 polymer ?
#
loop_
_entity_poly.entity_id
_entity_poly.type
_entity_poly.pdbx_seq_one_letter_code
_entity_poly.pdbx_strand_id
1 'polypeptide(L)'
;MLEVVTIEPGYYWSDHFGIRLENVVFVVPVETKDLHSSDRNSYTAETSTGHRSFQFSPDINNTKWLSFEPVTLVPFQRKFINSGMLTTDELNWLDNYHKTIRQVLCSRIYQEVNIQLSINNGNDDHEIMLSNMSMLSSSRQRCLQWILNQTESFL
;
A
#
# COMPACT_ATOMS: atom_id res chain seq x y z
N MET A 1 18.49 8.45 -6.97
CA MET A 1 17.87 7.97 -8.22
C MET A 1 16.57 7.33 -7.82
N LEU A 2 15.45 7.70 -8.44
CA LEU A 2 14.15 7.09 -8.18
C LEU A 2 14.06 5.83 -9.04
N GLU A 3 13.86 4.68 -8.42
CA GLU A 3 13.71 3.40 -9.13
C GLU A 3 12.24 2.99 -9.12
N VAL A 4 11.77 2.44 -10.24
CA VAL A 4 10.40 1.99 -10.46
C VAL A 4 10.43 0.53 -10.86
N VAL A 5 9.68 -0.31 -10.15
CA VAL A 5 9.59 -1.76 -10.42
C VAL A 5 8.14 -2.23 -10.36
N THR A 6 7.87 -3.44 -10.86
CA THR A 6 6.58 -4.12 -10.69
C THR A 6 6.70 -5.17 -9.58
N ILE A 7 5.62 -5.32 -8.80
CA ILE A 7 5.40 -6.49 -7.93
C ILE A 7 4.16 -7.19 -8.47
N GLU A 8 4.36 -8.37 -9.07
CA GLU A 8 3.34 -9.04 -9.90
C GLU A 8 3.20 -10.56 -9.66
N PRO A 9 3.08 -11.04 -8.42
CA PRO A 9 2.89 -12.46 -8.15
C PRO A 9 1.63 -13.00 -8.84
N GLY A 10 1.68 -14.26 -9.27
CA GLY A 10 0.56 -14.93 -9.90
C GLY A 10 0.56 -16.45 -9.75
N TYR A 11 -0.61 -17.03 -9.96
CA TYR A 11 -0.85 -18.46 -9.96
C TYR A 11 -1.70 -18.83 -11.18
N TYR A 12 -1.33 -19.92 -11.85
CA TYR A 12 -1.99 -20.36 -13.08
C TYR A 12 -2.33 -21.85 -12.96
N TRP A 13 -3.61 -22.16 -13.12
CA TRP A 13 -4.10 -23.52 -13.22
C TRP A 13 -4.53 -23.79 -14.67
N SER A 14 -3.70 -24.57 -15.37
CA SER A 14 -3.92 -24.94 -16.77
C SER A 14 -5.34 -25.45 -17.00
N ASP A 15 -5.95 -25.00 -18.10
CA ASP A 15 -7.33 -25.32 -18.52
C ASP A 15 -8.43 -24.89 -17.54
N HIS A 16 -8.12 -24.06 -16.54
CA HIS A 16 -9.08 -23.55 -15.56
C HIS A 16 -9.06 -22.02 -15.47
N PHE A 17 -8.11 -21.44 -14.73
CA PHE A 17 -8.02 -20.00 -14.50
C PHE A 17 -6.60 -19.57 -14.15
N GLY A 18 -6.36 -18.26 -14.22
CA GLY A 18 -5.12 -17.63 -13.76
C GLY A 18 -5.43 -16.36 -12.95
N ILE A 19 -4.56 -16.08 -11.99
CA ILE A 19 -4.62 -14.88 -11.15
C ILE A 19 -3.23 -14.25 -11.20
N ARG A 20 -3.16 -12.94 -11.43
CA ARG A 20 -1.96 -12.12 -11.25
C ARG A 20 -2.36 -10.81 -10.60
N LEU A 21 -1.64 -10.41 -9.56
CA LEU A 21 -1.87 -9.16 -8.84
C LEU A 21 -0.65 -8.28 -9.09
N GLU A 22 -0.81 -7.22 -9.87
CA GLU A 22 0.30 -6.40 -10.37
C GLU A 22 0.16 -4.95 -9.92
N ASN A 23 1.17 -4.45 -9.21
CA ASN A 23 1.32 -3.03 -8.89
C ASN A 23 2.68 -2.52 -9.37
N VAL A 24 2.67 -1.33 -9.96
CA VAL A 24 3.89 -0.53 -10.14
C VAL A 24 4.18 0.17 -8.83
N VAL A 25 5.44 0.12 -8.38
CA VAL A 25 5.88 0.69 -7.10
C VAL A 25 7.16 1.51 -7.27
N PHE A 26 7.28 2.58 -6.48
CA PHE A 26 8.54 3.28 -6.26
C PHE A 26 9.35 2.56 -5.19
N VAL A 27 10.68 2.48 -5.39
CA VAL A 27 11.62 2.12 -4.32
C VAL A 27 11.98 3.38 -3.54
N VAL A 28 11.60 3.45 -2.28
CA VAL A 28 11.74 4.64 -1.43
C VAL A 28 12.54 4.32 -0.16
N PRO A 29 13.35 5.26 0.37
CA PRO A 29 14.00 5.07 1.67
C PRO A 29 12.96 5.00 2.80
N VAL A 30 13.22 4.14 3.79
CA VAL A 30 12.37 4.00 4.98
C VAL A 30 13.23 4.01 6.24
N GLU A 31 12.69 4.56 7.32
CA GLU A 31 13.30 4.47 8.66
C GLU A 31 12.84 3.19 9.34
N THR A 32 13.78 2.47 9.96
CA THR A 32 13.51 1.25 10.73
C THR A 32 13.76 1.50 12.21
N LYS A 33 13.03 0.81 13.09
CA LYS A 33 13.26 0.88 14.54
C LYS A 33 14.63 0.34 14.96
N ASP A 34 15.23 -0.50 14.13
CA ASP A 34 16.55 -1.05 14.38
C ASP A 34 17.63 -0.02 14.04
N LEU A 35 18.50 0.20 15.03
CA LEU A 35 19.72 1.03 15.04
C LEU A 35 19.60 2.43 15.65
N HIS A 36 18.98 2.55 16.82
CA HIS A 36 19.56 3.43 17.84
C HIS A 36 20.75 2.73 18.50
N SER A 37 21.90 3.38 18.39
CA SER A 37 23.26 2.99 18.78
C SER A 37 23.49 2.83 20.30
N SER A 38 22.47 2.43 21.07
CA SER A 38 22.56 2.28 22.53
C SER A 38 22.82 0.84 23.01
N ASP A 39 22.56 -0.19 22.20
CA ASP A 39 22.84 -1.59 22.59
C ASP A 39 24.14 -2.11 21.97
N ARG A 40 25.27 -1.46 22.32
CA ARG A 40 26.61 -2.02 22.06
C ARG A 40 26.90 -3.15 23.04
N ASN A 41 26.49 -4.37 22.71
CA ASN A 41 27.19 -5.55 23.19
C ASN A 41 27.85 -6.27 22.01
N SER A 42 29.15 -6.48 22.16
CA SER A 42 30.10 -7.06 21.22
C SER A 42 29.68 -8.46 20.78
N TYR A 43 29.03 -8.58 19.62
CA TYR A 43 28.99 -9.84 18.88
C TYR A 43 30.23 -9.90 17.99
N THR A 44 31.26 -10.60 18.46
CA THR A 44 32.35 -11.07 17.61
C THR A 44 31.79 -12.09 16.65
N ALA A 45 31.84 -11.77 15.34
CA ALA A 45 31.44 -12.68 14.29
C ALA A 45 32.41 -13.87 14.21
N GLU A 46 32.09 -14.97 14.87
CA GLU A 46 32.58 -16.29 14.47
C GLU A 46 31.54 -16.93 13.58
N THR A 47 31.81 -17.05 12.28
CA THR A 47 31.00 -17.91 11.40
C THR A 47 31.88 -18.52 10.32
N SER A 48 32.45 -19.68 10.68
CA SER A 48 32.95 -20.67 9.74
C SER A 48 31.77 -21.46 9.17
N THR A 49 30.96 -20.85 8.31
CA THR A 49 29.97 -21.58 7.49
C THR A 49 30.16 -21.19 6.03
N GLY A 50 30.58 -22.15 5.21
CA GLY A 50 31.04 -21.99 3.83
C GLY A 50 30.00 -21.63 2.78
N HIS A 51 29.03 -20.76 3.09
CA HIS A 51 28.15 -20.15 2.09
C HIS A 51 28.37 -18.63 2.07
N ARG A 52 29.16 -18.15 1.10
CA ARG A 52 29.41 -16.71 0.85
C ARG A 52 28.25 -16.03 0.13
N SER A 53 27.04 -16.10 0.67
CA SER A 53 25.88 -15.41 0.11
C SER A 53 25.38 -14.38 1.11
N PHE A 54 25.66 -13.11 0.80
CA PHE A 54 25.22 -11.88 1.49
C PHE A 54 25.93 -11.56 2.81
N GLN A 55 27.14 -11.01 2.68
CA GLN A 55 27.75 -10.25 3.77
C GLN A 55 27.14 -8.84 3.74
N PHE A 56 26.25 -8.55 4.70
CA PHE A 56 25.76 -7.18 4.91
C PHE A 56 26.98 -6.24 5.06
N SER A 57 26.91 -5.05 4.45
CA SER A 57 27.96 -4.05 4.61
C SER A 57 28.23 -3.86 6.11
N PRO A 58 29.49 -3.97 6.57
CA PRO A 58 29.82 -3.84 7.99
C PRO A 58 29.53 -2.45 8.54
N ASP A 59 29.26 -1.47 7.66
CA ASP A 59 28.92 -0.11 8.03
C ASP A 59 27.42 0.05 8.26
N ILE A 60 26.98 -0.50 9.40
CA ILE A 60 25.63 -0.41 9.95
C ILE A 60 25.14 1.05 10.06
N ASN A 61 26.06 2.01 10.23
CA ASN A 61 25.71 3.43 10.35
C ASN A 61 25.44 4.13 9.00
N ASN A 62 25.74 3.48 7.88
CA ASN A 62 25.58 4.07 6.54
C ASN A 62 24.67 3.24 5.62
N THR A 63 24.06 2.17 6.15
CA THR A 63 23.12 1.34 5.38
C THR A 63 21.71 1.91 5.54
N LYS A 64 21.13 2.42 4.45
CA LYS A 64 19.74 2.90 4.42
C LYS A 64 18.82 1.76 4.05
N TRP A 65 17.71 1.62 4.78
CA TRP A 65 16.65 0.69 4.44
C TRP A 65 15.74 1.27 3.36
N LEU A 66 15.19 0.41 2.52
CA LEU A 66 14.28 0.75 1.44
C LEU A 66 12.95 0.02 1.64
N SER A 67 11.88 0.61 1.12
CA SER A 67 10.53 0.04 1.07
C SER A 67 9.88 0.40 -0.27
N PHE A 68 8.60 0.05 -0.42
CA PHE A 68 7.82 0.26 -1.62
C PHE A 68 6.67 1.24 -1.38
N GLU A 69 6.48 2.16 -2.31
CA GLU A 69 5.30 3.04 -2.36
C GLU A 69 4.50 2.77 -3.65
N PRO A 70 3.19 2.47 -3.57
CA PRO A 70 2.41 2.11 -4.74
C PRO A 70 2.14 3.32 -5.65
N VAL A 71 2.41 3.14 -6.95
CA VAL A 71 1.98 4.05 -8.03
C VAL A 71 0.59 3.68 -8.50
N THR A 72 0.32 2.37 -8.63
CA THR A 72 -0.99 1.85 -9.00
C THR A 72 -1.97 2.08 -7.84
N LEU A 73 -3.07 2.79 -8.12
CA LEU A 73 -4.16 3.04 -7.18
C LEU A 73 -5.45 2.40 -7.69
N VAL A 74 -5.53 1.07 -7.61
CA VAL A 74 -6.70 0.28 -8.03
C VAL A 74 -7.06 -0.70 -6.91
N PRO A 75 -8.32 -0.75 -6.45
CA PRO A 75 -8.71 -1.65 -5.37
C PRO A 75 -8.53 -3.13 -5.75
N PHE A 76 -7.96 -3.92 -4.84
CA PHE A 76 -8.07 -5.38 -4.91
C PHE A 76 -9.53 -5.83 -4.72
N GLN A 77 -9.99 -6.79 -5.52
CA GLN A 77 -11.35 -7.29 -5.44
C GLN A 77 -11.58 -8.09 -4.15
N ARG A 78 -12.28 -7.49 -3.19
CA ARG A 78 -12.53 -8.03 -1.84
C ARG A 78 -13.15 -9.42 -1.86
N LYS A 79 -14.05 -9.69 -2.83
CA LYS A 79 -14.73 -11.00 -2.95
C LYS A 79 -13.81 -12.18 -3.27
N PHE A 80 -12.60 -11.92 -3.76
CA PHE A 80 -11.59 -12.95 -4.07
C PHE A 80 -10.52 -13.09 -2.99
N ILE A 81 -10.70 -12.46 -1.83
CA ILE A 81 -9.74 -12.50 -0.73
C ILE A 81 -10.36 -13.27 0.43
N ASN A 82 -9.72 -14.39 0.82
CA ASN A 82 -10.06 -15.09 2.05
C ASN A 82 -9.33 -14.42 3.23
N SER A 83 -10.02 -13.52 3.94
CA SER A 83 -9.43 -12.76 5.07
C SER A 83 -8.93 -13.63 6.21
N GLY A 84 -9.47 -14.85 6.38
CA GLY A 84 -8.99 -15.81 7.39
C GLY A 84 -7.61 -16.41 7.09
N MET A 85 -7.07 -16.20 5.88
CA MET A 85 -5.72 -16.60 5.51
C MET A 85 -4.69 -15.47 5.64
N LEU A 86 -5.12 -14.26 5.99
CA LEU A 86 -4.27 -13.10 6.15
C LEU A 86 -3.94 -12.87 7.62
N THR A 87 -2.71 -12.47 7.89
CA THR A 87 -2.29 -11.94 9.18
C THR A 87 -2.92 -10.57 9.43
N THR A 88 -2.92 -10.13 10.69
CA THR A 88 -3.40 -8.79 11.06
C THR A 88 -2.63 -7.67 10.33
N ASP A 89 -1.32 -7.83 10.14
CA ASP A 89 -0.50 -6.84 9.44
C ASP A 89 -0.82 -6.76 7.95
N GLU A 90 -1.10 -7.91 7.30
CA GLU A 90 -1.53 -7.94 5.90
C GLU A 90 -2.92 -7.34 5.70
N LEU A 91 -3.85 -7.60 6.63
CA LEU A 91 -5.18 -6.96 6.63
C LEU A 91 -5.06 -5.45 6.82
N ASN A 92 -4.26 -5.00 7.80
CA ASN A 92 -4.00 -3.59 8.02
C ASN A 92 -3.34 -2.94 6.79
N TRP A 93 -2.40 -3.62 6.13
CA TRP A 93 -1.79 -3.12 4.90
C TRP A 93 -2.82 -2.97 3.77
N LEU A 94 -3.69 -3.97 3.59
CA LEU A 94 -4.74 -3.96 2.57
C LEU A 94 -5.75 -2.84 2.81
N ASP A 95 -6.20 -2.65 4.04
CA ASP A 95 -7.12 -1.58 4.44
C ASP A 95 -6.49 -0.20 4.27
N ASN A 96 -5.20 -0.04 4.63
CA ASN A 96 -4.47 1.20 4.41
C ASN A 96 -4.30 1.49 2.91
N TYR A 97 -4.00 0.49 2.09
CA TYR A 97 -3.91 0.62 0.64
C TYR A 97 -5.25 1.10 0.05
N HIS A 98 -6.36 0.47 0.45
CA HIS A 98 -7.73 0.86 0.06
C HIS A 98 -8.10 2.27 0.55
N LYS A 99 -7.65 2.66 1.75
CA LYS A 99 -7.82 4.01 2.28
C LYS A 99 -7.06 5.05 1.44
N THR A 100 -5.81 4.79 1.08
CA THR A 100 -5.03 5.67 0.17
C THR A 100 -5.73 5.84 -1.17
N ILE A 101 -6.27 4.76 -1.74
CA ILE A 101 -7.05 4.83 -2.99
C ILE A 101 -8.26 5.76 -2.84
N ARG A 102 -9.06 5.60 -1.77
CA ARG A 102 -10.19 6.51 -1.51
C ARG A 102 -9.73 7.96 -1.44
N GLN A 103 -8.71 8.24 -0.63
CA GLN A 103 -8.27 9.60 -0.39
C GLN A 103 -7.81 10.28 -1.67
N VAL A 104 -6.97 9.61 -2.47
CA VAL A 104 -6.43 10.19 -3.71
C VAL A 104 -7.50 10.29 -4.79
N LEU A 105 -8.21 9.19 -5.08
CA LEU A 105 -9.16 9.16 -6.20
C LEU A 105 -10.42 9.99 -5.93
N CYS A 106 -10.99 9.91 -4.72
CA CYS A 106 -12.16 10.71 -4.39
C CYS A 106 -11.80 12.20 -4.42
N SER A 107 -10.67 12.61 -3.83
CA SER A 107 -10.19 14.00 -3.89
C SER A 107 -10.06 14.48 -5.34
N ARG A 108 -9.50 13.65 -6.23
CA ARG A 108 -9.36 13.97 -7.65
C ARG A 108 -10.71 14.17 -8.35
N ILE A 109 -11.72 13.36 -8.04
CA ILE A 109 -13.08 13.48 -8.59
C ILE A 109 -13.70 14.84 -8.23
N TYR A 110 -13.52 15.33 -7.00
CA TYR A 110 -14.07 16.62 -6.57
C TYR A 110 -13.29 17.83 -7.10
N GLN A 111 -11.96 17.72 -7.22
CA GLN A 111 -11.13 18.76 -7.82
C GLN A 111 -11.55 19.09 -9.26
N GLU A 112 -11.98 18.10 -10.06
CA GLU A 112 -12.46 18.34 -11.43
C GLU A 112 -13.74 19.18 -11.52
N VAL A 113 -14.47 19.32 -10.41
CA VAL A 113 -15.71 20.10 -10.34
C VAL A 113 -15.46 21.47 -9.68
N ASN A 114 -14.20 21.85 -9.44
CA ASN A 114 -13.80 23.06 -8.68
C ASN A 114 -14.41 23.11 -7.26
N ILE A 115 -14.73 21.96 -6.68
CA ILE A 115 -15.21 21.86 -5.31
C ILE A 115 -14.00 21.63 -4.42
N GLN A 116 -13.60 22.66 -3.68
CA GLN A 116 -12.57 22.54 -2.65
C GLN A 116 -13.19 21.83 -1.44
N LEU A 117 -13.02 20.52 -1.36
CA LEU A 117 -13.33 19.82 -0.12
C LEU A 117 -12.25 20.18 0.90
N SER A 118 -12.66 20.78 2.03
CA SER A 118 -11.81 20.86 3.21
C SER A 118 -11.70 19.47 3.83
N ILE A 119 -10.87 18.61 3.23
CA ILE A 119 -10.57 17.29 3.76
C ILE A 119 -9.64 17.52 4.97
N ASN A 120 -10.23 17.62 6.15
CA ASN A 120 -9.48 17.62 7.40
C ASN A 120 -9.08 16.17 7.68
N ASN A 121 -7.80 15.92 7.97
CA ASN A 121 -7.18 14.59 8.20
C ASN A 121 -7.74 13.78 9.41
N GLY A 122 -8.93 14.08 9.93
CA GLY A 122 -9.42 13.53 11.20
C GLY A 122 -10.92 13.27 11.34
N ASN A 123 -11.76 13.52 10.34
CA ASN A 123 -13.18 13.14 10.38
C ASN A 123 -13.51 12.19 9.23
N ASP A 124 -14.47 11.29 9.42
CA ASP A 124 -14.88 10.26 8.47
C ASP A 124 -15.09 10.82 7.05
N ASP A 125 -14.04 10.68 6.23
CA ASP A 125 -13.97 11.11 4.82
C ASP A 125 -15.21 10.63 4.04
N HIS A 126 -15.78 9.49 4.44
CA HIS A 126 -16.93 8.86 3.79
C HIS A 126 -18.21 9.73 3.82
N GLU A 127 -18.54 10.32 4.96
CA GLU A 127 -19.80 11.07 5.12
C GLU A 127 -19.74 12.42 4.40
N ILE A 128 -18.59 13.07 4.46
CA ILE A 128 -18.33 14.34 3.75
C ILE A 128 -18.38 14.12 2.23
N MET A 129 -17.83 13.01 1.73
CA MET A 129 -17.91 12.71 0.29
C MET A 129 -19.36 12.45 -0.12
N LEU A 130 -20.09 11.61 0.62
CA LEU A 130 -21.49 11.31 0.29
C LEU A 130 -22.40 12.54 0.29
N SER A 131 -22.25 13.44 1.26
CA SER A 131 -23.05 14.68 1.35
C SER A 131 -22.89 15.61 0.14
N ASN A 132 -21.71 15.62 -0.50
CA ASN A 132 -21.43 16.46 -1.67
C ASN A 132 -21.65 15.73 -3.00
N MET A 133 -22.07 14.45 -2.98
CA MET A 133 -22.20 13.63 -4.18
C MET A 133 -23.21 14.19 -5.19
N SER A 134 -24.26 14.87 -4.72
CA SER A 134 -25.28 15.49 -5.57
C SER A 134 -24.73 16.57 -6.52
N MET A 135 -23.58 17.17 -6.20
CA MET A 135 -22.91 18.16 -7.03
C MET A 135 -22.17 17.55 -8.24
N LEU A 136 -21.97 16.22 -8.24
CA LEU A 136 -21.27 15.51 -9.29
C LEU A 136 -22.23 15.08 -10.42
N SER A 137 -21.73 15.01 -11.65
CA SER A 137 -22.45 14.34 -12.75
C SER A 137 -22.77 12.88 -12.43
N SER A 138 -23.85 12.31 -12.98
CA SER A 138 -24.26 10.92 -12.69
C SER A 138 -23.15 9.87 -12.91
N SER A 139 -22.28 10.06 -13.92
CA SER A 139 -21.14 9.16 -14.16
C SER A 139 -20.09 9.22 -13.03
N ARG A 140 -19.83 10.42 -12.51
CA ARG A 140 -18.91 10.61 -11.37
C ARG A 140 -19.51 10.10 -10.06
N GLN A 141 -20.82 10.27 -9.85
CA GLN A 141 -21.51 9.66 -8.71
C GLN A 141 -21.37 8.14 -8.72
N ARG A 142 -21.58 7.50 -9.88
CA ARG A 142 -21.36 6.04 -10.01
C ARG A 142 -19.92 5.63 -9.73
N CYS A 143 -18.95 6.38 -10.26
CA CYS A 143 -17.52 6.12 -10.02
C CYS A 143 -17.18 6.25 -8.53
N LEU A 144 -17.59 7.35 -7.89
CA LEU A 144 -17.39 7.58 -6.47
C LEU A 144 -18.00 6.46 -5.63
N GLN A 145 -19.29 6.15 -5.85
CA GLN A 145 -19.97 5.07 -5.13
C GLN A 145 -19.25 3.72 -5.32
N TRP A 146 -18.77 3.44 -6.53
CA TRP A 146 -18.00 2.23 -6.80
C TRP A 146 -16.69 2.19 -6.00
N ILE A 147 -15.91 3.28 -5.99
CA ILE A 147 -14.65 3.37 -5.22
C ILE A 147 -14.92 3.13 -3.73
N LEU A 148 -15.92 3.82 -3.17
CA LEU A 148 -16.30 3.70 -1.76
C LEU A 148 -16.64 2.24 -1.41
N ASN A 149 -17.51 1.60 -2.21
CA ASN A 149 -17.91 0.20 -1.98
C ASN A 149 -16.76 -0.80 -2.16
N GLN A 150 -15.86 -0.58 -3.13
CA GLN A 150 -14.75 -1.50 -3.38
C GLN A 150 -13.62 -1.41 -2.36
N THR A 151 -13.61 -0.36 -1.55
CA THR A 151 -12.51 -0.08 -0.62
C THR A 151 -12.92 -0.17 0.85
N GLU A 152 -14.17 -0.53 1.18
CA GLU A 152 -14.57 -0.65 2.59
C GLU A 152 -13.66 -1.61 3.36
N SER A 153 -13.51 -1.32 4.66
CA SER A 153 -12.66 -2.07 5.60
C SER A 153 -12.96 -3.58 5.60
N PHE A 154 -11.93 -4.40 5.77
CA PHE A 154 -12.08 -5.81 6.10
C PHE A 154 -12.25 -6.05 7.60
N LEU A 155 -11.80 -5.10 8.43
CA LEU A 155 -11.98 -5.04 9.88
C LEU A 155 -13.33 -4.45 10.27
#